data_AF-Q2JPK8-F1
#
_entry.id   AF-Q2JPK8-F1
#
_cell.length_a   1.000
_cell.length_b   1.000
_cell.length_c   1.000
_cell.angle_alpha   90.00
_cell.angle_beta   90.00
_cell.angle_gamma   90.00
#
_symmetry.space_group_name_H-M   'P 1'
#
loop_
_entity.id
_entity.type
_entity.pdbx_description
1 polymer ?
#
loop_
_entity_poly.entity_id
_entity_poly.type
_entity_poly.pdbx_seq_one_letter_code
_entity_poly.pdbx_strand_id
1 'polypeptide(L)'
;MVTVPLTSALNIDYRPLQELLSAGAWLEADRLSLQLLCRAAGEGAARRGWLYFSEVSRIPVEDLRTIDRLWRAASGDRFGYSVQRQLWLGVNRNWERLWPLIGWKQGYHWTRYPDEFIWDLSAPKGHLPLSNQLRGVRVLEELLTHKAWEEASG
;
A
#
# COMPACT_ATOMS: atom_id res chain seq x y z
N MET A 1 7.30 9.74 20.18
CA MET A 1 7.38 9.09 18.86
C MET A 1 6.69 7.74 18.97
N VAL A 2 5.74 7.43 18.10
CA VAL A 2 5.06 6.13 18.13
C VAL A 2 6.02 5.09 17.56
N THR A 3 6.55 4.21 18.41
CA THR A 3 7.40 3.10 17.96
C THR A 3 6.51 2.05 17.29
N VAL A 4 6.70 1.84 15.98
CA VAL A 4 5.99 0.79 15.24
C VAL A 4 6.76 -0.54 15.39
N PRO A 5 6.12 -1.60 15.90
CA PRO A 5 6.74 -2.93 15.92
C PRO A 5 6.99 -3.43 14.50
N LEU A 6 8.23 -3.82 14.20
CA LEU A 6 8.63 -4.39 12.92
C LEU A 6 8.50 -5.92 12.96
N THR A 7 7.30 -6.43 12.72
CA THR A 7 7.00 -7.87 12.73
C THR A 7 7.01 -8.47 11.33
N SER A 8 7.47 -9.70 11.18
CA SER A 8 7.49 -10.41 9.89
C SER A 8 7.40 -11.92 10.14
N ALA A 9 6.50 -12.59 9.43
CA ALA A 9 6.44 -14.05 9.44
C ALA A 9 7.55 -14.69 8.59
N LEU A 10 8.22 -13.88 7.76
CA LEU A 10 9.24 -14.31 6.78
C LEU A 10 10.64 -13.77 7.11
N ASN A 11 10.83 -13.17 8.28
CA ASN A 11 12.07 -12.49 8.68
C ASN A 11 12.52 -11.42 7.66
N ILE A 12 11.57 -10.70 7.06
CA ILE A 12 11.84 -9.55 6.20
C ILE A 12 12.25 -8.36 7.06
N ASP A 13 13.32 -7.70 6.65
CA ASP A 13 13.79 -6.48 7.32
C ASP A 13 13.02 -5.25 6.82
N TYR A 14 12.22 -4.68 7.72
CA TYR A 14 11.41 -3.49 7.48
C TYR A 14 12.06 -2.18 7.94
N ARG A 15 13.26 -2.22 8.55
CA ARG A 15 13.97 -1.01 9.01
C ARG A 15 14.23 -0.02 7.87
N PRO A 16 14.66 -0.45 6.66
CA PRO A 16 14.88 0.51 5.57
C PRO A 16 13.60 1.25 5.16
N LEU A 17 12.44 0.57 5.20
CA LEU A 17 11.15 1.23 4.93
C LEU A 17 10.80 2.23 6.02
N GLN A 18 11.01 1.88 7.29
CA GLN A 18 10.80 2.79 8.41
C GLN A 18 11.68 4.05 8.32
N GLU A 19 12.95 3.89 7.94
CA GLU A 19 13.92 4.98 7.78
C GLU A 19 13.49 5.93 6.66
N LEU A 20 13.15 5.40 5.47
CA LEU A 20 12.67 6.20 4.34
C LEU A 20 11.40 6.99 4.69
N LEU A 21 10.43 6.33 5.34
CA LEU A 21 9.18 6.96 5.74
C LEU A 21 9.40 8.05 6.80
N SER A 22 10.28 7.80 7.77
CA SER A 22 10.63 8.78 8.82
C SER A 22 11.37 9.99 8.27
N ALA A 23 12.14 9.81 7.18
CA ALA A 23 12.81 10.88 6.46
C ALA A 23 11.91 11.64 5.48
N GLY A 24 10.65 11.20 5.29
CA GLY A 24 9.76 11.78 4.28
C GLY A 24 10.16 11.47 2.84
N ALA A 25 10.95 10.42 2.61
CA ALA A 25 11.34 9.94 1.29
C ALA A 25 10.23 9.07 0.68
N TRP A 26 9.08 9.68 0.40
CA TRP A 26 7.82 8.99 0.08
C TRP A 26 7.88 8.18 -1.22
N LEU A 27 8.55 8.68 -2.25
CA LEU A 27 8.71 7.99 -3.54
C LEU A 27 9.59 6.74 -3.40
N GLU A 28 10.68 6.84 -2.66
CA GLU A 28 11.57 5.72 -2.37
C GLU A 28 10.88 4.69 -1.48
N ALA A 29 10.13 5.14 -0.48
CA ALA A 29 9.32 4.27 0.38
C ALA A 29 8.24 3.51 -0.41
N ASP A 30 7.60 4.16 -1.38
CA ASP A 30 6.62 3.54 -2.29
C ASP A 30 7.26 2.42 -3.14
N ARG A 31 8.40 2.72 -3.77
CA ARG A 31 9.18 1.72 -4.53
C ARG A 31 9.59 0.54 -3.67
N LEU A 32 10.13 0.81 -2.47
CA LEU A 32 10.54 -0.24 -1.55
C LEU A 32 9.33 -1.06 -1.04
N SER A 33 8.18 -0.42 -0.82
CA SER A 33 6.96 -1.12 -0.41
C SER A 33 6.53 -2.18 -1.43
N LEU A 34 6.57 -1.85 -2.73
CA LEU A 34 6.28 -2.83 -3.79
C LEU A 34 7.28 -3.99 -3.79
N GLN A 35 8.57 -3.71 -3.60
CA GLN A 35 9.61 -4.74 -3.52
C GLN A 35 9.41 -5.67 -2.33
N LEU A 36 9.05 -5.12 -1.17
CA LEU A 36 8.78 -5.88 0.05
C LEU A 36 7.52 -6.74 -0.11
N LEU A 37 6.45 -6.23 -0.72
CA LEU A 37 5.26 -7.03 -1.04
C LEU A 37 5.58 -8.17 -2.02
N CYS A 38 6.40 -7.91 -3.05
CA CYS A 38 6.85 -8.94 -3.97
C CYS A 38 7.67 -10.02 -3.26
N ARG A 39 8.56 -9.64 -2.34
CA ARG A 39 9.31 -10.57 -1.50
C ARG A 39 8.39 -11.42 -0.62
N ALA A 40 7.40 -10.78 0.02
CA ALA A 40 6.46 -11.47 0.88
C ALA A 40 5.51 -12.42 0.13
N ALA A 41 5.22 -12.13 -1.14
CA ALA A 41 4.38 -12.97 -2.00
C ALA A 41 5.11 -14.21 -2.58
N GLY A 42 6.45 -14.23 -2.52
CA GLY A 42 7.30 -15.35 -2.92
C GLY A 42 8.27 -15.03 -4.07
N GLU A 43 9.19 -15.96 -4.34
CA GLU A 43 10.32 -15.73 -5.26
C GLU A 43 9.92 -15.31 -6.68
N GLY A 44 8.81 -15.84 -7.19
CA GLY A 44 8.31 -15.51 -8.53
C GLY A 44 7.97 -14.03 -8.68
N ALA A 45 7.29 -13.46 -7.68
CA ALA A 45 6.98 -12.04 -7.62
C ALA A 45 8.24 -11.21 -7.37
N ALA A 46 9.10 -11.65 -6.45
CA ALA A 46 10.36 -10.96 -6.12
C ALA A 46 11.28 -10.78 -7.35
N ARG A 47 11.46 -11.82 -8.17
CA ARG A 47 12.27 -11.75 -9.40
C ARG A 47 11.66 -10.83 -10.46
N ARG A 48 10.33 -10.76 -10.51
CA ARG A 48 9.58 -10.07 -11.57
C ARG A 48 9.28 -8.61 -11.23
N GLY A 49 9.28 -8.24 -9.95
CA GLY A 49 9.04 -6.89 -9.47
C GLY A 49 7.58 -6.44 -9.51
N TRP A 50 6.63 -7.37 -9.69
CA TRP A 50 5.19 -7.09 -9.62
C TRP A 50 4.36 -8.33 -9.28
N LEU A 51 3.17 -8.10 -8.72
CA LEU A 51 2.26 -9.13 -8.18
C LEU A 51 1.17 -9.53 -9.18
N TYR A 52 0.89 -10.82 -9.28
CA TYR A 52 -0.43 -11.29 -9.68
C TYR A 52 -1.38 -11.21 -8.50
N PHE A 53 -2.68 -10.98 -8.75
CA PHE A 53 -3.69 -10.92 -7.69
C PHE A 53 -3.73 -12.23 -6.87
N SER A 54 -3.52 -13.38 -7.52
CA SER A 54 -3.46 -14.69 -6.85
C SER A 54 -2.24 -14.89 -5.95
N GLU A 55 -1.20 -14.05 -6.07
CA GLU A 55 -0.04 -14.08 -5.19
C GLU A 55 -0.26 -13.22 -3.94
N VAL A 56 -1.20 -12.26 -3.97
CA VAL A 56 -1.48 -11.37 -2.83
C VAL A 56 -1.95 -12.16 -1.61
N SER A 57 -2.75 -13.20 -1.80
CA SER A 57 -3.25 -14.07 -0.71
C SER A 57 -2.15 -14.87 0.01
N ARG A 58 -0.94 -14.93 -0.56
CA ARG A 58 0.23 -15.59 0.03
C ARG A 58 0.99 -14.67 0.98
N ILE A 59 0.78 -13.35 0.87
CA ILE A 59 1.44 -12.38 1.73
C ILE A 59 0.97 -12.62 3.17
N PRO A 60 1.89 -12.88 4.12
CA PRO A 60 1.47 -13.10 5.50
C PRO A 60 0.82 -11.86 6.10
N VAL A 61 -0.10 -12.09 7.04
CA VAL A 61 -0.83 -11.02 7.72
C VAL A 61 0.11 -10.05 8.44
N GLU A 62 1.15 -10.58 9.10
CA GLU A 62 2.12 -9.77 9.84
C GLU A 62 2.87 -8.81 8.94
N ASP A 63 3.36 -9.30 7.80
CA ASP A 63 4.12 -8.54 6.82
C ASP A 63 3.28 -7.40 6.20
N LEU A 64 2.05 -7.70 5.78
CA LEU A 64 1.16 -6.65 5.24
C LEU A 64 0.76 -5.62 6.30
N ARG A 65 0.51 -6.05 7.55
CA ARG A 65 0.22 -5.15 8.67
C ARG A 65 1.41 -4.28 9.04
N THR A 66 2.64 -4.79 8.99
CA THR A 66 3.84 -4.00 9.27
C THR A 66 4.01 -2.89 8.25
N ILE A 67 3.88 -3.20 6.95
CA ILE A 67 3.93 -2.19 5.88
C ILE A 67 2.86 -1.11 6.11
N ASP A 68 1.62 -1.51 6.37
CA ASP A 68 0.51 -0.56 6.59
C ASP A 68 0.72 0.33 7.82
N ARG A 69 1.13 -0.25 8.96
CA ARG A 69 1.40 0.50 10.19
C ARG A 69 2.52 1.53 10.00
N LEU A 70 3.56 1.18 9.25
CA LEU A 70 4.65 2.10 8.94
C LEU A 70 4.16 3.30 8.13
N TRP A 71 3.40 3.07 7.06
CA TRP A 71 2.79 4.13 6.25
C TRP A 71 1.89 5.04 7.09
N ARG A 72 1.04 4.45 7.94
CA ARG A 72 0.13 5.19 8.80
C ARG A 72 0.85 6.02 9.86
N ALA A 73 1.83 5.42 10.55
CA ALA A 73 2.56 6.11 11.61
C ALA A 73 3.36 7.32 11.07
N ALA A 74 4.03 7.17 9.92
CA ALA A 74 4.79 8.25 9.32
C ALA A 74 3.91 9.36 8.74
N SER A 75 2.70 9.03 8.28
CA SER A 75 1.81 9.97 7.60
C SER A 75 0.72 10.59 8.48
N GLY A 76 0.64 10.21 9.76
CA GLY A 76 -0.47 10.61 10.63
C GLY A 76 -1.81 10.05 10.16
N ASP A 77 -1.85 8.75 9.86
CA ASP A 77 -3.03 8.02 9.35
C ASP A 77 -3.60 8.53 8.02
N ARG A 78 -2.76 9.22 7.22
CA ARG A 78 -3.16 9.69 5.88
C ARG A 78 -2.93 8.64 4.80
N PHE A 79 -1.89 7.83 4.92
CA PHE A 79 -1.45 6.84 3.93
C PHE A 79 -1.51 5.42 4.49
N GLY A 80 -1.59 4.42 3.60
CA GLY A 80 -1.67 3.00 3.94
C GLY A 80 -2.80 2.28 3.21
N TYR A 81 -2.66 0.96 3.06
CA TYR A 81 -3.68 0.11 2.43
C TYR A 81 -4.97 0.02 3.26
N SER A 82 -4.87 0.04 4.59
CA SER A 82 -6.07 0.07 5.44
C SER A 82 -6.82 1.40 5.33
N VAL A 83 -6.11 2.50 5.07
CA VAL A 83 -6.72 3.81 4.77
C VAL A 83 -7.44 3.77 3.41
N GLN A 84 -6.77 3.27 2.37
CA GLN A 84 -7.39 3.07 1.05
C GLN A 84 -8.61 2.17 1.12
N ARG A 85 -8.54 1.08 1.92
CA ARG A 85 -9.66 0.18 2.18
C ARG A 85 -10.85 0.91 2.76
N GLN A 86 -10.65 1.70 3.82
CA GLN A 86 -11.73 2.45 4.45
C GLN A 86 -12.42 3.40 3.46
N LEU A 87 -11.64 4.12 2.65
CA LEU A 87 -12.17 5.01 1.62
C LEU A 87 -12.94 4.23 0.54
N TRP A 88 -12.39 3.11 0.08
CA TRP A 88 -13.03 2.25 -0.93
C TRP A 88 -14.37 1.68 -0.43
N LEU A 89 -14.41 1.19 0.81
CA LEU A 89 -15.66 0.75 1.45
C LEU A 89 -16.65 1.92 1.60
N GLY A 90 -16.18 3.10 1.99
CA GLY A 90 -17.00 4.30 2.15
C GLY A 90 -17.64 4.79 0.85
N VAL A 91 -17.05 4.48 -0.31
CA VAL A 91 -17.66 4.73 -1.63
C VAL A 91 -18.38 3.51 -2.20
N ASN A 92 -18.84 2.59 -1.34
CA ASN A 92 -19.55 1.35 -1.71
C ASN A 92 -18.77 0.49 -2.71
N ARG A 93 -17.46 0.37 -2.51
CA ARG A 93 -16.55 -0.40 -3.37
C ARG A 93 -16.52 0.07 -4.83
N ASN A 94 -16.89 1.33 -5.08
CA ASN A 94 -16.90 1.91 -6.42
C ASN A 94 -15.53 2.51 -6.78
N TRP A 95 -14.83 1.85 -7.70
CA TRP A 95 -13.50 2.27 -8.17
C TRP A 95 -13.50 3.66 -8.82
N GLU A 96 -14.49 3.97 -9.66
CA GLU A 96 -14.58 5.29 -10.33
C GLU A 96 -14.79 6.44 -9.35
N ARG A 97 -15.34 6.17 -8.16
CA ARG A 97 -15.42 7.13 -7.06
C ARG A 97 -14.14 7.17 -6.22
N LEU A 98 -13.43 6.06 -6.09
CA LEU A 98 -12.19 5.98 -5.32
C LEU A 98 -11.04 6.74 -5.99
N TRP A 99 -10.84 6.57 -7.30
CA TRP A 99 -9.68 7.16 -7.99
C TRP A 99 -9.52 8.67 -7.82
N PRO A 100 -10.56 9.51 -8.03
CA PRO A 100 -10.44 10.94 -7.76
C PRO A 100 -10.29 11.24 -6.26
N LEU A 101 -10.89 10.43 -5.38
CA LEU A 101 -10.81 10.63 -3.93
C LEU A 101 -9.38 10.47 -3.40
N ILE A 102 -8.63 9.51 -3.94
CA ILE A 102 -7.22 9.28 -3.59
C ILE A 102 -6.24 9.96 -4.56
N GLY A 103 -6.72 10.72 -5.55
CA GLY A 103 -5.87 11.49 -6.47
C GLY A 103 -5.12 10.66 -7.53
N TRP A 104 -5.65 9.51 -7.94
CA TRP A 104 -5.05 8.66 -8.99
C TRP A 104 -5.64 8.89 -10.40
N LYS A 105 -6.77 9.59 -10.48
CA LYS A 105 -7.45 9.91 -11.74
C LYS A 105 -8.23 11.20 -11.61
N GLN A 106 -8.15 12.07 -12.61
CA GLN A 106 -8.97 13.26 -12.73
C GLN A 106 -9.74 13.23 -14.05
N GLY A 107 -11.07 13.11 -13.98
CA GLY A 107 -11.89 12.90 -15.17
C GLY A 107 -11.48 11.63 -15.92
N TYR A 108 -11.00 11.79 -17.16
CA TYR A 108 -10.52 10.68 -17.99
C TYR A 108 -9.00 10.46 -17.92
N HIS A 109 -8.27 11.31 -17.19
CA HIS A 109 -6.81 11.29 -17.14
C HIS A 109 -6.32 10.54 -15.91
N TRP A 110 -5.51 9.51 -16.13
CA TRP A 110 -4.77 8.83 -15.07
C TRP A 110 -3.52 9.61 -14.71
N THR A 111 -3.22 9.70 -13.41
CA THR A 111 -2.01 10.33 -12.91
C THR A 111 -0.77 9.59 -13.41
N ARG A 112 0.17 10.30 -14.05
CA ARG A 112 1.38 9.72 -14.62
C ARG A 112 2.48 9.53 -13.57
N TYR A 113 3.00 8.31 -13.50
CA TYR A 113 4.13 7.99 -12.63
C TYR A 113 5.48 8.42 -13.25
N PRO A 114 6.44 8.94 -12.46
CA PRO A 114 6.28 9.34 -11.05
C PRO A 114 5.81 10.79 -10.88
N ASP A 115 5.93 11.62 -11.92
CA ASP A 115 5.99 13.08 -11.80
C ASP A 115 4.67 13.78 -11.47
N GLU A 116 3.51 13.15 -11.77
CA GLU A 116 2.20 13.74 -11.49
C GLU A 116 1.62 13.29 -10.13
N PHE A 117 2.26 12.34 -9.44
CA PHE A 117 1.89 11.96 -8.08
C PHE A 117 2.45 12.96 -7.06
N ILE A 118 1.76 13.09 -5.93
CA ILE A 118 2.15 14.01 -4.85
C ILE A 118 2.92 13.22 -3.78
N TRP A 119 4.22 13.47 -3.70
CA TRP A 119 5.15 12.75 -2.83
C TRP A 119 5.42 13.48 -1.51
N ASP A 120 4.36 13.94 -0.84
CA ASP A 120 4.42 14.57 0.48
C ASP A 120 3.06 14.51 1.19
N LEU A 121 2.97 15.05 2.41
CA LEU A 121 1.77 14.99 3.24
C LEU A 121 0.60 15.88 2.76
N SER A 122 0.81 16.76 1.78
CA SER A 122 -0.26 17.55 1.15
C SER A 122 -1.16 16.69 0.26
N ALA A 123 -0.70 15.50 -0.12
CA ALA A 123 -1.46 14.56 -0.94
C ALA A 123 -2.81 14.16 -0.29
N PRO A 124 -3.82 13.76 -1.09
CA PRO A 124 -5.08 13.26 -0.58
C PRO A 124 -4.92 12.08 0.38
N LYS A 125 -5.89 11.90 1.28
CA LYS A 125 -5.93 10.70 2.13
C LYS A 125 -6.04 9.46 1.25
N GLY A 126 -5.24 8.44 1.53
CA GLY A 126 -5.14 7.21 0.75
C GLY A 126 -4.30 7.31 -0.53
N HIS A 127 -3.65 8.45 -0.80
CA HIS A 127 -2.87 8.63 -2.03
C HIS A 127 -1.73 7.60 -2.17
N LEU A 128 -1.07 7.26 -1.06
CA LEU A 128 0.04 6.31 -0.99
C LEU A 128 -0.26 5.16 -0.01
N PRO A 129 0.41 4.00 -0.15
CA PRO A 129 1.28 3.60 -1.28
C PRO A 129 0.50 3.30 -2.57
N LEU A 130 1.19 3.29 -3.71
CA LEU A 130 0.60 3.06 -5.02
C LEU A 130 0.36 1.57 -5.29
N SER A 131 -0.60 1.31 -6.17
CA SER A 131 -0.79 0.01 -6.83
C SER A 131 -1.07 0.27 -8.30
N ASN A 132 -0.26 -0.31 -9.19
CA ASN A 132 -0.31 0.00 -10.61
C ASN A 132 -1.60 -0.53 -11.27
N GLN A 133 -2.43 0.38 -11.79
CA GLN A 133 -3.72 0.06 -12.43
C GLN A 133 -3.61 -0.33 -13.91
N LEU A 134 -2.42 -0.29 -14.54
CA LEU A 134 -2.23 -0.71 -15.95
C LEU A 134 -2.59 -2.18 -16.20
N ARG A 135 -2.65 -3.01 -15.15
CA ARG A 135 -3.03 -4.43 -15.19
C ARG A 135 -4.43 -4.69 -14.61
N GLY A 136 -5.21 -3.63 -14.40
CA GLY A 136 -6.53 -3.66 -13.79
C GLY A 136 -6.49 -3.69 -12.25
N VAL A 137 -7.69 -3.70 -11.66
CA VAL A 137 -7.90 -3.43 -10.22
C VAL A 137 -7.63 -4.62 -9.30
N ARG A 138 -7.54 -5.85 -9.84
CA ARG A 138 -7.57 -7.09 -9.04
C ARG A 138 -6.48 -7.17 -7.97
N VAL A 139 -5.28 -6.67 -8.24
CA VAL A 139 -4.21 -6.68 -7.22
C VAL A 139 -4.56 -5.79 -6.04
N LEU A 140 -5.05 -4.56 -6.32
CA LEU A 140 -5.47 -3.66 -5.26
C LEU A 140 -6.71 -4.22 -4.55
N GLU A 141 -7.67 -4.76 -5.28
CA GLU A 141 -8.85 -5.40 -4.68
C GLU A 141 -8.44 -6.48 -3.66
N GLU A 142 -7.58 -7.43 -4.04
CA GLU A 142 -7.06 -8.47 -3.14
C GLU A 142 -6.28 -7.88 -1.97
N LEU A 143 -5.52 -6.81 -2.17
CA LEU A 143 -4.85 -6.11 -1.07
C LEU A 143 -5.87 -5.50 -0.10
N LEU A 144 -6.96 -4.89 -0.60
CA LEU A 144 -7.97 -4.21 0.23
C LEU A 144 -8.99 -5.18 0.86
N THR A 145 -9.11 -6.41 0.36
CA THR A 145 -9.95 -7.48 0.92
C THR A 145 -9.15 -8.52 1.71
N HIS A 146 -7.82 -8.38 1.78
CA HIS A 146 -6.95 -9.29 2.49
C HIS A 146 -7.35 -9.51 3.95
N LYS A 147 -7.23 -10.74 4.45
CA LYS A 147 -7.50 -11.14 5.85
C LYS A 147 -6.69 -10.37 6.90
N ALA A 148 -5.68 -9.61 6.48
CA ALA A 148 -4.94 -8.70 7.38
C ALA A 148 -5.84 -7.62 8.00
N TRP A 149 -6.96 -7.29 7.37
CA TRP A 149 -7.90 -6.26 7.84
C TRP A 149 -9.06 -6.82 8.63
N GLU A 150 -9.16 -8.15 8.76
CA GLU A 150 -10.11 -8.77 9.66
C GLU A 150 -9.61 -8.55 11.09
N GLU A 151 -10.49 -8.07 11.95
CA GLU A 151 -10.22 -8.07 13.38
C GLU A 151 -10.02 -9.52 13.80
N ALA A 152 -9.01 -9.78 14.66
CA ALA A 152 -8.91 -11.09 15.26
C ALA A 152 -10.22 -11.30 16.04
N SER A 153 -11.01 -12.28 15.64
CA SER A 153 -12.16 -12.74 16.42
C SER A 153 -11.62 -13.12 17.80
N GLY A 154 -11.78 -12.20 18.75
CA GLY A 154 -11.59 -12.46 20.17
C GLY A 154 -12.80 -13.21 20.72
#